data_AF-A0A1V6HUV1-F1
#
_entry.id   AF-A0A1V6HUV1-F1
#
_cell.length_a   1.000
_cell.length_b   1.000
_cell.length_c   1.000
_cell.angle_alpha   90.00
_cell.angle_beta   90.00
_cell.angle_gamma   90.00
#
_symmetry.space_group_name_H-M   'P 1'
#
loop_
_entity.id
_entity.type
_entity.pdbx_description
1 polymer ?
#
loop_
_entity_poly.entity_id
_entity_poly.type
_entity_poly.pdbx_seq_one_letter_code
_entity_poly.pdbx_strand_id
1 'polypeptide(L)'
;MNATNLLDNMDGTAAISVLGIAGTILSICLLNNTNNINNINVASLLIIIGILIGFLVFNWPKAKIYMGDSGSMFLGFIIAMWGIKYIWNLDSLLPNVTYHWIVPFILIAVIYCLPILDTSITFLKRILHHRSPLLGGKDHTTHHLIYLGLTNTQVLLLMIFISILNFLVSYFFIININQLNSFFYLGIFTYLIIIFAFLLYASFTHIEKSYPNEKNKKITDI
;
A
#
# COMPACT_ATOMS: atom_id res chain seq x y z
N MET A 1 -10.71 -0.94 1.56
CA MET A 1 -11.41 0.02 2.43
C MET A 1 -10.69 0.19 3.77
N ASN A 2 -10.82 -0.70 4.76
CA ASN A 2 -10.23 -0.44 6.09
C ASN A 2 -8.71 -0.26 6.07
N ALA A 3 -7.99 -0.98 5.21
CA ALA A 3 -6.55 -0.85 5.11
C ALA A 3 -6.08 0.54 4.63
N THR A 4 -6.82 1.19 3.73
CA THR A 4 -6.50 2.58 3.32
C THR A 4 -6.86 3.58 4.39
N ASN A 5 -7.93 3.34 5.16
CA ASN A 5 -8.26 4.18 6.31
C ASN A 5 -7.20 4.10 7.40
N LEU A 6 -6.75 2.89 7.72
CA LEU A 6 -5.66 2.67 8.68
C LEU A 6 -4.34 3.30 8.22
N LEU A 7 -4.09 3.34 6.92
CA LEU A 7 -2.93 3.99 6.33
C LEU A 7 -3.02 5.53 6.38
N ASP A 8 -4.21 6.12 6.51
CA ASP A 8 -4.43 7.57 6.66
C ASP A 8 -4.07 8.08 8.08
N ASN A 9 -2.97 7.59 8.61
CA ASN A 9 -2.43 7.94 9.94
C ASN A 9 -1.33 9.02 9.87
N MET A 10 -0.86 9.35 8.66
CA MET A 10 0.17 10.36 8.43
C MET A 10 -0.07 11.12 7.12
N ASP A 11 0.10 12.44 7.16
CA ASP A 11 0.00 13.37 6.03
C ASP A 11 0.59 12.79 4.73
N GLY A 12 -0.24 12.73 3.68
CA GLY A 12 0.13 12.33 2.32
C GLY A 12 0.22 10.82 2.07
N THR A 13 0.30 9.97 3.10
CA THR A 13 0.60 8.54 2.91
C THR A 13 -0.51 7.76 2.23
N ALA A 14 -1.76 7.92 2.70
CA ALA A 14 -2.91 7.31 2.06
C ALA A 14 -3.06 7.78 0.61
N ALA A 15 -2.94 9.10 0.37
CA ALA A 15 -3.01 9.67 -0.97
C ALA A 15 -1.95 9.10 -1.92
N ILE A 16 -0.68 8.99 -1.49
CA ILE A 16 0.40 8.39 -2.27
C ILE A 16 0.16 6.92 -2.56
N SER A 17 -0.31 6.15 -1.58
CA SER A 17 -0.59 4.72 -1.78
C SER A 17 -1.68 4.51 -2.83
N VAL A 18 -2.78 5.27 -2.75
CA VAL A 18 -3.91 5.20 -3.68
C VAL A 18 -3.46 5.68 -5.06
N LEU A 19 -2.62 6.72 -5.13
CA LEU A 19 -2.07 7.24 -6.38
C LEU A 19 -1.19 6.19 -7.08
N GLY A 20 -0.33 5.48 -6.34
CA GLY A 20 0.50 4.39 -6.87
C GLY A 20 -0.34 3.21 -7.39
N ILE A 21 -1.39 2.84 -6.64
CA ILE A 21 -2.34 1.78 -7.04
C ILE A 21 -3.15 2.19 -8.28
N ALA A 22 -3.68 3.41 -8.30
CA ALA A 22 -4.43 3.91 -9.45
C ALA A 22 -3.54 4.05 -10.69
N GLY A 23 -2.30 4.53 -10.53
CA GLY A 23 -1.33 4.67 -11.61
C GLY A 23 -0.88 3.33 -12.20
N THR A 24 -0.67 2.31 -11.36
CA THR A 24 -0.42 0.94 -11.84
C THR A 24 -1.61 0.37 -12.58
N ILE A 25 -2.81 0.45 -12.03
CA ILE A 25 -4.01 -0.04 -12.71
C ILE A 25 -4.23 0.68 -14.04
N LEU A 26 -3.97 1.99 -14.10
CA LEU A 26 -4.03 2.76 -15.34
C LEU A 26 -3.03 2.23 -16.38
N SER A 27 -1.79 1.93 -15.99
CA SER A 27 -0.81 1.39 -16.93
C SER A 27 -1.22 0.02 -17.47
N ILE A 28 -1.78 -0.86 -16.62
CA ILE A 28 -2.36 -2.15 -17.04
C ILE A 28 -3.49 -1.93 -18.05
N CYS A 29 -4.40 -1.00 -17.76
CA CYS A 29 -5.53 -0.72 -18.64
C CYS A 29 -5.06 -0.18 -20.00
N LEU A 30 -4.03 0.66 -20.04
CA LEU A 30 -3.47 1.22 -21.28
C LEU A 30 -2.72 0.17 -22.10
N LEU A 31 -1.98 -0.74 -21.45
CA LEU A 31 -1.31 -1.86 -22.13
C LEU A 31 -2.31 -2.80 -22.80
N ASN A 32 -3.48 -3.00 -22.19
CA ASN A 32 -4.50 -3.92 -22.69
C ASN A 32 -5.44 -3.31 -23.74
N ASN A 33 -5.74 -2.01 -23.65
CA ASN A 33 -6.73 -1.33 -24.50
C ASN A 33 -6.09 -0.34 -25.48
N THR A 34 -5.10 -0.77 -26.26
CA THR A 34 -4.28 0.08 -27.14
C THR A 34 -5.06 0.97 -28.13
N ASN A 35 -6.37 0.76 -28.33
CA ASN A 35 -7.20 1.53 -29.27
C ASN A 35 -8.44 2.24 -28.68
N ASN A 36 -8.68 2.23 -27.35
CA ASN A 36 -9.94 2.76 -26.79
C ASN A 36 -9.74 3.71 -25.59
N ILE A 37 -9.05 4.82 -25.82
CA ILE A 37 -8.86 5.91 -24.84
C ILE A 37 -10.21 6.52 -24.40
N ASN A 38 -11.27 6.37 -25.22
CA ASN A 38 -12.64 6.81 -24.91
C ASN A 38 -13.38 5.89 -23.91
N ASN A 39 -12.69 4.92 -23.31
CA ASN A 39 -13.28 4.06 -22.28
C ASN A 39 -13.52 4.87 -21.00
N ILE A 40 -14.78 4.95 -20.57
CA ILE A 40 -15.21 5.65 -19.34
C ILE A 40 -14.39 5.26 -18.11
N ASN A 41 -13.85 4.04 -18.08
CA ASN A 41 -13.04 3.58 -16.98
C ASN A 41 -11.65 4.25 -16.93
N VAL A 42 -11.00 4.47 -18.08
CA VAL A 42 -9.72 5.20 -18.16
C VAL A 42 -9.91 6.64 -17.71
N ALA A 43 -10.99 7.28 -18.15
CA ALA A 43 -11.37 8.61 -17.69
C ALA A 43 -11.57 8.66 -16.17
N SER A 44 -12.26 7.67 -15.59
CA SER A 44 -12.47 7.62 -14.14
C SER A 44 -11.16 7.47 -13.34
N LEU A 45 -10.20 6.68 -13.83
CA LEU A 45 -8.87 6.53 -13.23
C LEU A 45 -8.09 7.85 -13.26
N LEU A 46 -8.08 8.52 -14.42
CA LEU A 46 -7.42 9.82 -14.59
C LEU A 46 -8.02 10.89 -13.69
N ILE A 47 -9.35 10.91 -13.53
CA ILE A 47 -10.04 11.84 -12.61
C ILE A 47 -9.57 11.60 -11.17
N ILE A 48 -9.52 10.35 -10.69
CA ILE A 48 -9.05 10.08 -9.32
C ILE A 48 -7.59 10.44 -9.14
N ILE A 49 -6.74 10.11 -10.11
CA ILE A 49 -5.32 10.51 -10.09
C ILE A 49 -5.20 12.04 -10.00
N GLY A 50 -5.97 12.78 -10.80
CA GLY A 50 -6.00 14.25 -10.76
C GLY A 50 -6.48 14.80 -9.42
N ILE A 51 -7.56 14.25 -8.86
CA ILE A 51 -8.07 14.62 -7.53
C ILE A 51 -7.01 14.38 -6.46
N LEU A 52 -6.33 13.23 -6.49
CA LEU A 52 -5.29 12.88 -5.52
C LEU A 52 -4.07 13.79 -5.63
N ILE A 53 -3.63 14.12 -6.85
CA ILE A 53 -2.52 15.06 -7.07
C ILE A 53 -2.89 16.44 -6.52
N GLY A 54 -4.10 16.93 -6.83
CA GLY A 54 -4.59 18.21 -6.31
C GLY A 54 -4.72 18.22 -4.78
N PHE A 55 -5.26 17.14 -4.21
CA PHE A 55 -5.37 16.95 -2.76
C PHE A 55 -4.00 16.90 -2.07
N LEU A 56 -3.03 16.21 -2.67
CA LEU A 56 -1.69 16.02 -2.11
C LEU A 56 -0.94 17.35 -1.93
N VAL A 57 -1.21 18.35 -2.77
CA VAL A 57 -0.65 19.72 -2.57
C VAL A 57 -1.06 20.31 -1.22
N PHE A 58 -2.27 20.01 -0.73
CA PHE A 58 -2.78 20.48 0.56
C PHE A 58 -2.54 19.48 1.70
N ASN A 59 -2.32 18.21 1.39
CA ASN A 59 -2.10 17.13 2.34
C ASN A 59 -0.62 16.72 2.51
N TRP A 60 0.30 17.43 1.85
CA TRP A 60 1.75 17.25 2.05
C TRP A 60 2.15 17.57 3.51
N PRO A 61 3.20 16.94 4.08
CA PRO A 61 3.66 17.15 5.45
C PRO A 61 3.56 18.61 5.92
N LYS A 62 2.90 18.80 7.07
CA LYS A 62 2.27 20.06 7.51
C LYS A 62 0.95 20.30 6.76
N ALA A 63 0.11 19.28 6.74
CA ALA A 63 -1.15 19.28 6.00
C ALA A 63 -2.07 20.43 6.42
N LYS A 64 -2.71 21.06 5.43
CA LYS A 64 -3.77 22.06 5.62
C LYS A 64 -5.16 21.42 5.65
N ILE A 65 -5.30 20.26 5.00
CA ILE A 65 -6.55 19.51 4.88
C ILE A 65 -6.23 18.03 5.10
N TYR A 66 -7.04 17.37 5.93
CA TYR A 66 -6.96 15.92 6.17
C TYR A 66 -7.95 15.17 5.28
N MET A 67 -7.61 13.93 4.91
CA MET A 67 -8.46 13.10 4.06
C MET A 67 -9.70 12.63 4.84
N GLY A 68 -9.49 12.19 6.09
CA GLY A 68 -10.54 11.78 7.00
C GLY A 68 -11.18 10.44 6.61
N ASP A 69 -11.95 9.86 7.53
CA ASP A 69 -12.54 8.53 7.35
C ASP A 69 -13.39 8.42 6.08
N SER A 70 -14.16 9.46 5.76
CA SER A 70 -15.02 9.46 4.56
C SER A 70 -14.20 9.37 3.28
N GLY A 71 -13.10 10.13 3.17
CA GLY A 71 -12.25 10.13 1.98
C GLY A 71 -11.44 8.85 1.84
N SER A 72 -10.82 8.39 2.93
CA SER A 72 -9.93 7.22 2.93
C SER A 72 -10.69 5.91 2.68
N MET A 73 -11.91 5.77 3.22
CA MET A 73 -12.78 4.62 2.98
C MET A 73 -13.32 4.62 1.55
N PHE A 74 -13.75 5.78 1.05
CA PHE A 74 -14.23 5.93 -0.34
C PHE A 74 -13.15 5.58 -1.36
N LEU A 75 -11.96 6.15 -1.22
CA LEU A 75 -10.82 5.82 -2.09
C LEU A 75 -10.45 4.34 -1.96
N GLY A 76 -10.47 3.81 -0.74
CA GLY A 76 -10.26 2.40 -0.45
C GLY A 76 -11.29 1.45 -1.05
N PHE A 77 -12.52 1.92 -1.29
CA PHE A 77 -13.56 1.17 -1.99
C PHE A 77 -13.28 1.18 -3.49
N ILE A 78 -12.98 2.36 -4.05
CA ILE A 78 -12.78 2.50 -5.48
C ILE A 78 -11.57 1.69 -5.97
N ILE A 79 -10.44 1.78 -5.27
CA ILE A 79 -9.28 0.96 -5.66
C ILE A 79 -9.54 -0.53 -5.47
N ALA A 80 -10.37 -0.96 -4.52
CA ALA A 80 -10.74 -2.36 -4.39
C ALA A 80 -11.60 -2.82 -5.57
N MET A 81 -12.59 -2.02 -5.97
CA MET A 81 -13.42 -2.27 -7.15
C MET A 81 -12.57 -2.38 -8.43
N TRP A 82 -11.63 -1.45 -8.64
CA TRP A 82 -10.71 -1.52 -9.77
C TRP A 82 -9.71 -2.68 -9.69
N GLY A 83 -9.24 -3.03 -8.49
CA GLY A 83 -8.41 -4.21 -8.29
C GLY A 83 -9.11 -5.50 -8.70
N ILE A 84 -10.38 -5.65 -8.33
CA ILE A 84 -11.19 -6.79 -8.79
C ILE A 84 -11.31 -6.78 -10.32
N LYS A 85 -11.64 -5.63 -10.91
CA LYS A 85 -11.88 -5.51 -12.34
C LYS A 85 -10.63 -5.75 -13.20
N TYR A 86 -9.48 -5.18 -12.83
CA TYR A 86 -8.29 -5.12 -13.68
C TYR A 86 -7.16 -6.06 -13.25
N ILE A 87 -7.16 -6.54 -12.01
CA ILE A 87 -6.10 -7.41 -11.48
C ILE A 87 -6.65 -8.80 -11.20
N TRP A 88 -7.76 -8.91 -10.47
CA TRP A 88 -8.34 -10.23 -10.16
C TRP A 88 -8.90 -10.92 -11.40
N ASN A 89 -9.64 -10.18 -12.23
CA ASN A 89 -10.20 -10.69 -13.49
C ASN A 89 -9.24 -10.52 -14.67
N LEU A 90 -7.93 -10.43 -14.41
CA LEU A 90 -6.89 -10.31 -15.45
C LEU A 90 -6.88 -11.53 -16.38
N ASP A 91 -7.43 -12.65 -15.92
CA ASP A 91 -7.54 -13.92 -16.63
C ASP A 91 -8.19 -13.83 -18.03
N SER A 92 -9.11 -12.87 -18.21
CA SER A 92 -9.72 -12.60 -19.51
C SER A 92 -8.76 -11.95 -20.54
N LEU A 93 -7.59 -11.49 -20.09
CA LEU A 93 -6.70 -10.60 -20.84
C LEU A 93 -5.39 -11.29 -21.26
N LEU A 94 -5.01 -12.44 -20.66
CA LEU A 94 -3.72 -13.12 -20.88
C LEU A 94 -3.83 -14.67 -20.97
N PRO A 95 -4.50 -15.21 -22.00
CA PRO A 95 -4.89 -16.63 -22.05
C PRO A 95 -3.74 -17.66 -22.14
N ASN A 96 -2.49 -17.24 -22.32
CA ASN A 96 -1.34 -18.13 -22.60
C ASN A 96 -0.29 -18.17 -21.48
N VAL A 97 -0.61 -17.76 -20.25
CA VAL A 97 0.35 -17.72 -19.13
C VAL A 97 0.39 -19.07 -18.39
N THR A 98 1.57 -19.66 -18.27
CA THR A 98 1.83 -20.97 -17.63
C THR A 98 1.48 -21.05 -16.14
N TYR A 99 1.42 -19.92 -15.44
CA TYR A 99 1.05 -19.82 -14.02
C TYR A 99 -0.09 -18.83 -13.80
N HIS A 100 -1.11 -18.89 -14.63
CA HIS A 100 -2.21 -17.92 -14.63
C HIS A 100 -2.87 -17.70 -13.26
N TRP A 101 -3.08 -18.77 -12.49
CA TRP A 101 -3.79 -18.71 -11.20
C TRP A 101 -3.06 -17.90 -10.11
N ILE A 102 -1.72 -17.81 -10.14
CA ILE A 102 -0.95 -17.11 -9.08
C ILE A 102 -0.71 -15.63 -9.42
N VAL A 103 -0.85 -15.26 -10.69
CA VAL A 103 -0.60 -13.91 -11.20
C VAL A 103 -1.42 -12.84 -10.46
N PRO A 104 -2.75 -12.99 -10.27
CA PRO A 104 -3.55 -12.00 -9.55
C PRO A 104 -3.09 -11.80 -8.11
N PHE A 105 -2.70 -12.87 -7.41
CA PHE A 105 -2.23 -12.78 -6.03
C PHE A 105 -0.93 -11.98 -5.92
N ILE A 106 0.01 -12.22 -6.83
CA ILE A 106 1.29 -11.51 -6.86
C ILE A 106 1.07 -10.03 -7.18
N LEU A 107 0.26 -9.73 -8.19
CA LEU A 107 -0.04 -8.35 -8.55
C LEU A 107 -0.75 -7.61 -7.43
N ILE A 108 -1.71 -8.23 -6.74
CA ILE A 108 -2.35 -7.62 -5.57
C ILE A 108 -1.33 -7.38 -4.46
N ALA A 109 -0.47 -8.36 -4.16
CA ALA A 109 0.54 -8.25 -3.11
C ALA A 109 1.55 -7.12 -3.39
N VAL A 110 1.97 -6.94 -4.64
CA VAL A 110 2.91 -5.87 -5.04
C VAL A 110 2.20 -4.51 -5.13
N ILE A 111 1.05 -4.43 -5.80
CA ILE A 111 0.35 -3.17 -6.04
C ILE A 111 -0.22 -2.60 -4.75
N TYR A 112 -0.85 -3.42 -3.91
CA TYR A 112 -1.44 -3.02 -2.62
C TYR A 112 -0.47 -3.21 -1.45
N CYS A 113 0.83 -3.32 -1.74
CA CYS A 113 1.88 -3.57 -0.77
C CYS A 113 1.80 -2.63 0.45
N LEU A 114 1.74 -1.31 0.25
CA LEU A 114 1.69 -0.34 1.37
C LEU A 114 0.52 -0.57 2.35
N PRO A 115 -0.76 -0.55 1.93
CA PRO A 115 -1.87 -0.78 2.84
C PRO A 115 -1.87 -2.20 3.44
N ILE A 116 -1.43 -3.23 2.69
CA ILE A 116 -1.36 -4.60 3.20
C ILE A 116 -0.29 -4.72 4.29
N LEU A 117 0.91 -4.20 4.05
CA LEU A 117 2.02 -4.32 5.00
C LEU A 117 1.76 -3.54 6.29
N ASP A 118 1.28 -2.29 6.20
CA ASP A 118 0.99 -1.49 7.40
C ASP A 118 -0.08 -2.14 8.29
N THR A 119 -1.16 -2.64 7.69
CA THR A 119 -2.21 -3.35 8.42
C THR A 119 -1.73 -4.68 9.00
N SER A 120 -0.96 -5.46 8.23
CA SER A 120 -0.44 -6.74 8.69
C SER A 120 0.53 -6.57 9.87
N ILE A 121 1.44 -5.58 9.78
CA ILE A 121 2.44 -5.31 10.84
C ILE A 121 1.76 -4.79 12.11
N THR A 122 0.82 -3.86 11.98
CA THR A 122 0.06 -3.33 13.14
C THR A 122 -0.75 -4.43 13.83
N PHE A 123 -1.46 -5.24 13.05
CA PHE A 123 -2.23 -6.37 13.58
C PHE A 123 -1.33 -7.38 14.29
N LEU A 124 -0.24 -7.81 13.64
CA LEU A 124 0.70 -8.77 14.20
C LEU A 124 1.27 -8.28 15.54
N LYS A 125 1.71 -7.02 15.61
CA LYS A 125 2.20 -6.43 16.86
C LYS A 125 1.13 -6.38 17.95
N ARG A 126 -0.09 -5.95 17.62
CA ARG A 126 -1.19 -5.89 18.61
C ARG A 126 -1.46 -7.26 19.20
N ILE A 127 -1.50 -8.30 18.37
CA ILE A 127 -1.67 -9.69 18.82
C ILE A 127 -0.52 -10.12 19.74
N LEU A 128 0.73 -9.86 19.35
CA LEU A 128 1.92 -10.19 20.15
C LEU A 128 1.96 -9.47 21.50
N HIS A 129 1.33 -8.29 21.59
CA HIS A 129 1.19 -7.51 22.84
C HIS A 129 -0.17 -7.71 23.52
N HIS A 130 -0.94 -8.75 23.18
CA HIS A 130 -2.26 -9.05 23.77
C HIS A 130 -3.26 -7.89 23.72
N ARG A 131 -3.18 -7.05 22.69
CA ARG A 131 -4.12 -5.95 22.43
C ARG A 131 -5.09 -6.33 21.33
N SER A 132 -6.29 -5.77 21.39
CA SER A 132 -7.27 -5.96 20.31
C SER A 132 -6.74 -5.36 19.00
N PRO A 133 -6.70 -6.13 17.89
CA PRO A 133 -6.29 -5.63 16.58
C PRO A 133 -7.16 -4.49 16.04
N LEU A 134 -8.40 -4.37 16.54
CA LEU A 134 -9.42 -3.46 16.03
C LEU A 134 -9.39 -2.06 16.69
N LEU A 135 -8.57 -1.86 17.72
CA LEU A 135 -8.46 -0.56 18.40
C LEU A 135 -7.62 0.41 17.56
N GLY A 136 -8.06 1.66 17.39
CA GLY A 136 -7.22 2.71 16.78
C GLY A 136 -6.00 3.03 17.67
N GLY A 137 -4.85 3.32 17.06
CA GLY A 137 -3.59 3.57 17.79
C GLY A 137 -2.51 4.22 16.94
N LYS A 138 -1.41 4.67 17.58
CA LYS A 138 -0.24 5.31 16.93
C LYS A 138 0.88 4.31 16.60
N ASP A 139 0.55 3.04 16.52
CA ASP A 139 1.46 1.91 16.32
C ASP A 139 1.63 1.54 14.84
N HIS A 140 1.30 2.45 13.92
CA HIS A 140 1.47 2.28 12.48
C HIS A 140 2.93 2.42 12.04
N THR A 141 3.30 1.77 10.93
CA THR A 141 4.69 1.70 10.44
C THR A 141 5.30 3.09 10.24
N THR A 142 4.50 4.05 9.79
CA THR A 142 4.84 5.48 9.62
C THR A 142 5.34 6.11 10.91
N HIS A 143 4.64 5.93 12.03
CA HIS A 143 5.04 6.46 13.34
C HIS A 143 6.33 5.81 13.84
N HIS A 144 6.52 4.51 13.60
CA HIS A 144 7.75 3.83 13.98
C HIS A 144 8.97 4.31 13.19
N LEU A 145 8.80 4.61 11.90
CA LEU A 145 9.85 5.25 11.11
C LEU A 145 10.20 6.64 11.66
N ILE A 146 9.20 7.40 12.13
CA ILE A 146 9.47 8.66 12.84
C ILE A 146 10.23 8.42 14.15
N TYR A 147 9.89 7.37 14.91
CA TYR A 147 10.59 7.03 16.15
C TYR A 147 12.06 6.63 15.95
N LEU A 148 12.41 6.14 14.76
CA LEU A 148 13.78 5.88 14.30
C LEU A 148 14.56 7.16 13.92
N GLY A 149 13.93 8.33 13.96
CA GLY A 149 14.56 9.61 13.69
C GLY A 149 14.26 10.19 12.31
N LEU A 150 13.38 9.56 11.52
CA LEU A 150 12.95 10.13 10.24
C LEU A 150 11.96 11.28 10.47
N THR A 151 12.05 12.30 9.63
CA THR A 151 11.05 13.37 9.54
C THR A 151 9.81 12.89 8.77
N ASN A 152 8.64 13.50 9.00
CA ASN A 152 7.41 13.17 8.28
C ASN A 152 7.60 13.19 6.75
N THR A 153 8.37 14.15 6.24
CA THR A 153 8.69 14.25 4.81
C THR A 153 9.56 13.10 4.33
N GLN A 154 10.56 12.66 5.11
CA GLN A 154 11.38 11.50 4.75
C GLN A 154 10.57 10.21 4.73
N VAL A 155 9.64 10.03 5.68
CA VAL A 155 8.74 8.87 5.68
C VAL A 155 7.82 8.91 4.44
N LEU A 156 7.26 10.07 4.09
CA LEU A 156 6.45 10.19 2.88
C LEU A 156 7.27 9.90 1.61
N LEU A 157 8.49 10.41 1.51
CA LEU A 157 9.40 10.13 0.39
C LEU A 157 9.74 8.64 0.27
N LEU A 158 9.91 7.94 1.40
CA LEU A 158 10.07 6.49 1.42
C LEU A 158 8.83 5.78 0.87
N MET A 159 7.62 6.20 1.26
CA MET A 159 6.37 5.64 0.73
C MET A 159 6.21 5.90 -0.77
N ILE A 160 6.61 7.09 -1.25
CA ILE A 160 6.65 7.41 -2.69
C ILE A 160 7.63 6.48 -3.40
N PHE A 161 8.83 6.30 -2.86
CA PHE A 161 9.85 5.41 -3.43
C PHE A 161 9.34 3.97 -3.54
N ILE A 162 8.75 3.42 -2.47
CA ILE A 162 8.15 2.08 -2.48
C ILE A 162 7.01 2.00 -3.51
N SER A 163 6.16 3.02 -3.60
CA SER A 163 5.05 3.06 -4.57
C SER A 163 5.55 3.06 -6.02
N ILE A 164 6.58 3.85 -6.33
CA ILE A 164 7.21 3.88 -7.66
C ILE A 164 7.85 2.53 -7.97
N LEU A 165 8.55 1.94 -7.01
CA LEU A 165 9.23 0.66 -7.22
C LEU A 165 8.22 -0.49 -7.44
N ASN A 166 7.13 -0.52 -6.67
CA ASN A 166 6.01 -1.44 -6.92
C ASN A 166 5.38 -1.22 -8.29
N PHE A 167 5.26 0.03 -8.74
CA PHE A 167 4.79 0.33 -10.10
C PHE A 167 5.71 -0.26 -11.16
N LEU A 168 7.03 -0.03 -11.04
CA LEU A 168 8.01 -0.53 -11.99
C LEU A 168 8.05 -2.07 -12.01
N VAL A 169 8.02 -2.72 -10.85
CA VAL A 169 7.98 -4.18 -10.74
C VAL A 169 6.72 -4.74 -11.38
N SER A 170 5.55 -4.16 -11.11
CA SER A 170 4.27 -4.60 -11.68
C SER A 170 4.24 -4.41 -13.19
N TYR A 171 4.70 -3.26 -13.68
CA TYR A 171 4.77 -2.95 -15.10
C TYR A 171 5.70 -3.92 -15.86
N PHE A 172 6.91 -4.13 -15.32
CA PHE A 172 7.87 -5.07 -15.89
C PHE A 172 7.33 -6.51 -15.90
N PHE A 173 6.69 -6.93 -14.80
CA PHE A 173 6.08 -8.24 -14.68
C PHE A 173 5.02 -8.48 -15.75
N ILE A 174 4.14 -7.50 -15.98
CA ILE A 174 3.03 -7.64 -16.94
C ILE A 174 3.51 -7.69 -18.38
N ILE A 175 4.48 -6.84 -18.76
CA ILE A 175 5.00 -6.84 -20.14
C ILE A 175 5.69 -8.16 -20.48
N ASN A 176 6.39 -8.76 -19.51
CA ASN A 176 7.19 -9.96 -19.74
C ASN A 176 6.45 -11.24 -19.35
N ILE A 177 5.18 -11.18 -18.96
CA ILE A 177 4.49 -12.26 -18.24
C ILE A 177 4.51 -13.62 -18.96
N ASN A 178 4.48 -13.62 -20.29
CA ASN A 178 4.55 -14.83 -21.12
C ASN A 178 5.94 -15.47 -21.18
N GLN A 179 6.99 -14.73 -20.82
CA GLN A 179 8.40 -15.14 -20.88
C GLN A 179 9.02 -15.36 -19.49
N LEU A 180 8.26 -15.16 -18.40
CA LEU A 180 8.79 -15.26 -17.04
C LEU A 180 8.98 -16.71 -16.60
N ASN A 181 10.21 -17.03 -16.20
CA ASN A 181 10.55 -18.28 -15.54
C ASN A 181 10.19 -18.25 -14.04
N SER A 182 10.12 -19.42 -13.39
CA SER A 182 9.83 -19.56 -11.95
C SER A 182 10.74 -18.71 -11.04
N PHE A 183 11.99 -18.46 -11.45
CA PHE A 183 12.91 -17.59 -10.72
C PHE A 183 12.42 -16.15 -10.57
N PHE A 184 11.69 -15.60 -11.54
CA PHE A 184 11.12 -14.25 -11.42
C PHE A 184 10.04 -14.17 -10.34
N TYR A 185 9.17 -15.18 -10.28
CA TYR A 185 8.15 -15.29 -9.24
C TYR A 185 8.78 -15.37 -7.85
N LEU A 186 9.85 -16.16 -7.72
CA LEU A 186 10.63 -16.25 -6.48
C LEU A 186 11.31 -14.92 -6.14
N GLY A 187 11.84 -14.19 -7.13
CA GLY A 187 12.42 -12.86 -6.95
C GLY A 187 11.44 -11.82 -6.44
N ILE A 188 10.19 -11.82 -6.93
CA ILE A 188 9.14 -10.92 -6.42
C ILE A 188 8.75 -11.31 -4.99
N PHE A 189 8.64 -12.62 -4.71
CA PHE A 189 8.33 -13.10 -3.38
C PHE A 189 9.40 -12.72 -2.35
N THR A 190 10.69 -12.89 -2.69
CA THR A 190 11.81 -12.48 -1.82
C THR A 190 11.84 -10.96 -1.63
N TYR A 191 11.58 -10.19 -2.69
CA TYR A 191 11.45 -8.74 -2.62
C TYR A 191 10.37 -8.30 -1.61
N LEU A 192 9.17 -8.89 -1.67
CA LEU A 192 8.08 -8.60 -0.75
C LEU A 192 8.45 -8.96 0.70
N ILE A 193 9.11 -10.11 0.90
CA ILE A 193 9.60 -10.52 2.23
C ILE A 193 10.62 -9.53 2.78
N ILE A 194 11.56 -9.06 1.94
CA ILE A 194 12.59 -8.10 2.38
C ILE A 194 11.93 -6.80 2.85
N ILE A 195 10.96 -6.27 2.12
CA ILE A 195 10.23 -5.06 2.54
C ILE A 195 9.46 -5.32 3.84
N PHE A 196 8.73 -6.43 3.91
CA PHE A 196 7.99 -6.78 5.12
C PHE A 196 8.93 -6.89 6.32
N ALA A 197 10.03 -7.62 6.20
CA ALA A 197 11.02 -7.80 7.26
C ALA A 197 11.67 -6.48 7.67
N PHE A 198 12.00 -5.61 6.71
CA PHE A 198 12.56 -4.28 6.98
C PHE A 198 11.58 -3.40 7.77
N LEU A 199 10.31 -3.30 7.32
CA LEU A 199 9.29 -2.50 8.00
C LEU A 199 8.89 -3.10 9.34
N LEU A 200 8.84 -4.43 9.44
CA LEU A 200 8.62 -5.15 10.69
C LEU A 200 9.74 -4.82 11.67
N TYR A 201 11.01 -5.01 11.29
CA TYR A 201 12.17 -4.68 12.12
C TYR A 201 12.12 -3.22 12.58
N ALA A 202 11.91 -2.28 11.65
CA ALA A 202 11.76 -0.86 11.97
C ALA A 202 10.65 -0.63 13.02
N SER A 203 9.55 -1.36 12.92
CA SER A 203 8.43 -1.25 13.85
C SER A 203 8.69 -1.83 15.25
N PHE A 204 9.61 -2.78 15.41
CA PHE A 204 9.93 -3.37 16.72
C PHE A 204 10.99 -2.60 17.52
N THR A 205 11.90 -1.88 16.84
CA THR A 205 13.05 -1.18 17.47
C THR A 205 12.68 -0.16 18.55
N HIS A 206 11.49 0.43 18.51
CA HIS A 206 11.03 1.44 19.47
C HIS A 206 9.59 1.23 19.95
N ILE A 207 9.23 -0.01 20.26
CA ILE A 207 7.90 -0.38 20.78
C ILE A 207 7.49 0.40 22.03
N GLU A 208 8.44 0.70 22.93
CA GLU A 208 8.15 1.40 24.19
C GLU A 208 7.52 2.79 23.98
N LYS A 209 7.88 3.50 22.89
CA LYS A 209 7.31 4.81 22.57
C LYS A 209 5.86 4.71 22.09
N SER A 210 5.46 3.55 21.57
CA SER A 210 4.09 3.30 21.10
C SER A 210 3.15 2.96 22.27
N TYR A 211 3.71 2.44 23.38
CA TYR A 211 2.97 1.99 24.56
C TYR A 211 3.55 2.55 25.88
N PRO A 212 3.51 3.87 26.10
CA PRO A 212 4.14 4.50 27.27
C PRO A 212 3.58 4.00 28.61
N ASN A 213 2.30 3.58 28.66
CA ASN A 213 1.63 3.16 29.89
C ASN A 213 1.95 1.72 30.35
N GLU A 214 2.60 0.89 29.53
CA GLU A 214 2.99 -0.48 29.94
C GLU A 214 4.26 -0.51 30.79
N LYS A 215 5.11 0.53 30.72
CA LYS A 215 6.26 0.69 31.61
C LYS A 215 5.82 0.90 33.07
N ASN A 216 4.71 1.62 33.28
CA ASN A 216 4.19 1.91 34.62
C ASN A 216 3.45 0.73 35.26
N LYS A 217 2.89 -0.20 34.47
CA LYS A 217 2.31 -1.44 35.02
C LYS A 217 3.39 -2.40 35.55
N LYS A 218 4.50 -2.57 34.82
CA LYS A 218 5.60 -3.41 35.29
C LYS A 218 6.34 -2.88 36.53
N ILE A 219 6.21 -1.58 36.85
CA ILE A 219 6.84 -0.97 38.04
C ILE A 219 5.90 -0.96 39.25
N THR A 220 4.59 -1.14 39.04
CA THR A 220 3.60 -1.21 40.14
C THR A 220 3.32 -2.63 40.63
N ASP A 221 3.85 -3.63 39.92
CA ASP A 221 3.73 -5.06 40.26
C ASP A 221 5.05 -5.66 40.85
N ILE A 222 5.98 -4.82 41.35
CA ILE A 222 7.18 -5.20 42.13
C ILE A 222 7.10 -4.53 43.50
#